data_AF-A0A529HVP1-F1
#
_entry.id   AF-A0A529HVP1-F1
#
_cell.length_a   1.000
_cell.length_b   1.000
_cell.length_c   1.000
_cell.angle_alpha   90.00
_cell.angle_beta   90.00
_cell.angle_gamma   90.00
#
_symmetry.space_group_name_H-M   'P 1'
#
loop_
_entity.id
_entity.type
_entity.pdbx_description
1 polymer ?
#
loop_
_entity_poly.entity_id
_entity_poly.type
_entity_poly.pdbx_seq_one_letter_code
_entity_poly.pdbx_strand_id
1 'polypeptide(L)'
;VLRDVPGIDPALLDRLPDNDEIFAGSIAGKPVILGYGISNEGNYRPQIKAGIAFMGESPIAAPPPIKAATPLRPQLEANSAGIGHISLNPGRSTAVVRTAPLFLTDGEQLYPDLALEAIRVAQGASTYLIAGAPDRQGIMTSVKIGDFVIPVTSAGELWLYVSPDRAERYVSAKDVLAPGGVSSETRAAIEGSIV
;
A
#
# COMPACT_ATOMS: atom_id res chain seq x y z
N VAL A 1 -0.40 25.01 13.05
CA VAL A 1 -1.79 24.60 13.35
C VAL A 1 -2.18 24.91 14.80
N LEU A 2 -1.43 24.50 15.85
CA LEU A 2 -1.68 24.99 17.23
C LEU A 2 -0.93 26.28 17.61
N ARG A 3 0.20 26.58 16.93
CA ARG A 3 1.01 27.80 17.16
C ARG A 3 0.26 29.12 16.90
N ASP A 4 -0.82 29.05 16.12
CA ASP A 4 -1.57 30.22 15.65
C ASP A 4 -2.90 30.41 16.40
N VAL A 5 -3.15 29.61 17.45
CA VAL A 5 -4.36 29.72 18.28
C VAL A 5 -4.16 30.84 19.31
N PRO A 6 -4.95 31.92 19.27
CA PRO A 6 -4.83 33.02 20.23
C PRO A 6 -5.05 32.53 21.67
N GLY A 7 -4.18 32.93 22.59
CA GLY A 7 -4.29 32.61 24.01
C GLY A 7 -3.61 31.32 24.47
N ILE A 8 -2.92 30.59 23.58
CA ILE A 8 -2.06 29.47 23.96
C ILE A 8 -0.62 29.97 24.12
N ASP A 9 -0.02 29.73 25.30
CA ASP A 9 1.40 29.96 25.54
C ASP A 9 2.24 29.03 24.65
N PRO A 10 3.10 29.56 23.76
CA PRO A 10 3.97 28.75 22.93
C PRO A 10 4.88 27.79 23.73
N ALA A 11 5.27 28.16 24.96
CA ALA A 11 6.07 27.29 25.82
C ALA A 11 5.30 26.04 26.30
N LEU A 12 3.97 26.06 26.25
CA LEU A 12 3.14 24.89 26.52
C LEU A 12 3.18 23.88 25.36
N LEU A 13 3.35 24.37 24.12
CA LEU A 13 3.40 23.53 22.93
C LEU A 13 4.66 22.66 22.89
N ASP A 14 5.80 23.19 23.34
CA ASP A 14 7.07 22.46 23.40
C ASP A 14 7.06 21.33 24.46
N ARG A 15 6.05 21.31 25.34
CA ARG A 15 5.86 20.27 26.35
C ARG A 15 4.88 19.17 25.93
N LEU A 16 4.18 19.36 24.80
CA LEU A 16 3.29 18.34 24.28
C LEU A 16 4.10 17.23 23.60
N PRO A 17 3.71 15.96 23.75
CA PRO A 17 4.37 14.89 23.04
C PRO A 17 4.15 15.02 21.53
N ASP A 18 5.14 14.62 20.74
CA ASP A 18 4.98 14.56 19.29
C ASP A 18 4.13 13.33 18.91
N ASN A 19 2.92 13.59 18.40
CA ASN A 19 2.00 12.54 17.99
C ASN A 19 2.53 11.74 16.79
N ASP A 20 3.34 12.34 15.92
CA ASP A 20 3.98 11.61 14.83
C ASP A 20 5.02 10.63 15.40
N GLU A 21 5.74 11.00 16.48
CA GLU A 21 6.71 10.12 17.12
C GLU A 21 6.00 8.98 17.87
N ILE A 22 4.92 9.29 18.59
CA ILE A 22 4.08 8.28 19.25
C ILE A 22 3.53 7.30 18.22
N PHE A 23 3.02 7.80 17.09
CA PHE A 23 2.46 6.94 16.06
C PHE A 23 3.56 6.08 15.41
N ALA A 24 4.71 6.67 15.09
CA ALA A 24 5.85 5.93 14.54
C ALA A 24 6.33 4.83 15.49
N GLY A 25 6.42 5.09 16.79
CA GLY A 25 6.76 4.08 17.79
C GLY A 25 5.70 2.98 17.90
N SER A 26 4.42 3.33 17.72
CA SER A 26 3.31 2.39 17.85
C SER A 26 3.21 1.38 16.70
N ILE A 27 3.71 1.73 15.51
CA ILE A 27 3.71 0.86 14.32
C ILE A 27 5.01 0.06 14.14
N ALA A 28 6.08 0.44 14.85
CA ALA A 28 7.37 -0.21 14.73
C ALA A 28 7.28 -1.71 15.03
N GLY A 29 7.82 -2.54 14.12
CA GLY A 29 7.81 -4.01 14.25
C GLY A 29 6.44 -4.67 14.09
N LYS A 30 5.40 -3.92 13.72
CA LYS A 30 4.05 -4.44 13.44
C LYS A 30 3.79 -4.51 11.94
N PRO A 31 2.88 -5.37 11.47
CA PRO A 31 2.53 -5.50 10.05
C PRO A 31 1.67 -4.32 9.57
N VAL A 32 2.23 -3.10 9.65
CA VAL A 32 1.58 -1.87 9.22
C VAL A 32 2.15 -1.44 7.88
N ILE A 33 1.26 -1.24 6.92
CA ILE A 33 1.59 -0.77 5.57
C ILE A 33 1.08 0.66 5.42
N LEU A 34 1.93 1.57 4.95
CA LEU A 34 1.54 2.95 4.68
C LEU A 34 1.09 3.12 3.23
N GLY A 35 -0.02 3.83 3.06
CA GLY A 35 -0.51 4.25 1.76
C GLY A 35 0.06 5.60 1.34
N TYR A 36 0.39 5.76 0.04
CA TYR A 36 0.71 7.07 -0.53
C TYR A 36 -0.05 7.33 -1.83
N GLY A 37 -0.30 8.62 -2.10
CA GLY A 37 -0.90 9.09 -3.34
C GLY A 37 0.16 9.58 -4.34
N ILE A 38 -0.16 9.52 -5.64
CA ILE A 38 0.66 10.15 -6.68
C ILE A 38 0.52 11.67 -6.59
N SER A 39 1.63 12.38 -6.80
CA SER A 39 1.70 13.83 -6.89
C SER A 39 2.24 14.26 -8.26
N ASN A 40 1.73 15.38 -8.78
CA ASN A 40 2.26 16.04 -9.98
C ASN A 40 3.39 17.05 -9.65
N GLU A 41 3.57 17.35 -8.36
CA GLU A 41 4.51 18.32 -7.82
C GLU A 41 5.58 17.63 -6.96
N GLY A 42 6.78 18.20 -6.96
CA GLY A 42 7.94 17.66 -6.23
C GLY A 42 8.66 16.52 -6.97
N ASN A 43 9.49 15.81 -6.21
CA ASN A 43 10.35 14.70 -6.68
C ASN A 43 10.46 13.56 -5.65
N TYR A 44 9.68 13.60 -4.57
CA TYR A 44 9.69 12.56 -3.55
C TYR A 44 9.18 11.25 -4.13
N ARG A 45 9.90 10.17 -3.85
CA ARG A 45 9.54 8.78 -4.15
C ARG A 45 9.68 7.98 -2.86
N PRO A 46 8.68 7.16 -2.50
CA PRO A 46 8.74 6.36 -1.29
C PRO A 46 9.77 5.24 -1.42
N GLN A 47 10.31 4.80 -0.28
CA GLN A 47 11.19 3.65 -0.19
C GLN A 47 10.46 2.37 -0.61
N ILE A 48 11.15 1.51 -1.36
CA ILE A 48 10.70 0.14 -1.61
C ILE A 48 11.18 -0.74 -0.45
N LYS A 49 10.24 -1.44 0.21
CA LYS A 49 10.53 -2.32 1.35
C LYS A 49 10.82 -3.77 0.97
N ALA A 50 10.72 -4.12 -0.32
CA ALA A 50 10.85 -5.48 -0.85
C ALA A 50 11.80 -5.56 -2.04
N GLY A 51 12.37 -6.73 -2.28
CA GLY A 51 13.07 -7.02 -3.52
C GLY A 51 12.10 -7.14 -4.70
N ILE A 52 12.58 -6.87 -5.91
CA ILE A 52 11.84 -7.10 -7.15
C ILE A 52 12.76 -7.87 -8.10
N ALA A 53 12.24 -8.96 -8.67
CA ALA A 53 12.93 -9.78 -9.65
C ALA A 53 12.07 -9.92 -10.91
N PHE A 54 12.72 -9.95 -12.07
CA PHE A 54 12.06 -10.14 -13.37
C PHE A 54 12.36 -11.52 -13.93
N MET A 55 11.36 -12.09 -14.62
CA MET A 55 11.48 -13.31 -15.41
C MET A 55 11.07 -13.01 -16.84
N GLY A 56 11.93 -13.32 -17.82
CA GLY A 56 11.74 -12.94 -19.23
C GLY A 56 12.27 -11.53 -19.52
N GLU A 57 11.75 -10.89 -20.57
CA GLU A 57 12.10 -9.50 -20.89
C GLU A 57 11.57 -8.54 -19.82
N SER A 58 12.28 -7.43 -19.62
CA SER A 58 11.94 -6.47 -18.55
C SER A 58 10.56 -5.85 -18.75
N PRO A 59 9.64 -5.97 -17.78
CA PRO A 59 8.34 -5.31 -17.79
C PRO A 59 8.38 -3.93 -17.13
N ILE A 60 9.56 -3.35 -16.85
CA ILE A 60 9.71 -2.11 -16.07
C ILE A 60 8.89 -0.93 -16.62
N ALA A 61 8.71 -0.88 -17.94
CA ALA A 61 7.96 0.15 -18.65
C ALA A 61 6.46 -0.15 -18.79
N ALA A 62 5.98 -1.29 -18.29
CA ALA A 62 4.58 -1.70 -18.42
C ALA A 62 3.62 -0.86 -17.53
N PRO A 63 3.95 -0.61 -16.25
CA PRO A 63 3.00 0.06 -15.36
C PRO A 63 2.86 1.57 -15.62
N PRO A 64 1.82 2.21 -15.09
CA PRO A 64 1.65 3.65 -15.20
C PRO A 64 2.82 4.43 -14.57
N PRO A 65 3.23 5.57 -15.16
CA PRO A 65 4.35 6.33 -14.67
C PRO A 65 4.03 7.08 -13.36
N ILE A 66 5.02 7.21 -12.49
CA ILE A 66 5.00 8.10 -11.32
C ILE A 66 6.11 9.15 -11.42
N LYS A 67 5.72 10.41 -11.26
CA LYS A 67 6.65 11.55 -11.21
C LYS A 67 7.08 11.85 -9.76
N ALA A 68 6.11 11.93 -8.87
CA ALA A 68 6.31 12.15 -7.45
C ALA A 68 5.17 11.49 -6.66
N ALA A 69 5.36 11.39 -5.35
CA ALA A 69 4.35 10.96 -4.38
C ALA A 69 4.14 12.04 -3.32
N THR A 70 2.98 12.00 -2.66
CA THR A 70 2.79 12.74 -1.41
C THR A 70 3.80 12.23 -0.36
N PRO A 71 4.64 13.10 0.23
CA PRO A 71 5.66 12.67 1.18
C PRO A 71 5.09 12.00 2.43
N LEU A 72 5.69 10.86 2.81
CA LEU A 72 5.49 10.26 4.11
C LEU A 72 6.41 10.94 5.13
N ARG A 73 5.98 10.94 6.41
CA ARG A 73 6.85 11.40 7.49
C ARG A 73 8.01 10.41 7.63
N PRO A 74 9.28 10.86 7.66
CA PRO A 74 10.43 9.96 7.61
C PRO A 74 10.41 8.85 8.68
N GLN A 75 9.98 9.18 9.90
CA GLN A 75 9.85 8.21 11.00
C GLN A 75 8.74 7.17 10.79
N LEU A 76 7.64 7.54 10.13
CA LEU A 76 6.58 6.59 9.78
C LEU A 76 7.06 5.67 8.65
N GLU A 77 7.66 6.25 7.62
CA GLU A 77 8.25 5.51 6.49
C GLU A 77 9.30 4.50 6.99
N ALA A 78 10.20 4.92 7.88
CA ALA A 78 11.23 4.04 8.46
C ALA A 78 10.63 2.87 9.25
N ASN A 79 9.60 3.11 10.06
CA ASN A 79 9.04 2.11 10.99
C ASN A 79 7.94 1.22 10.40
N SER A 80 7.44 1.55 9.20
CA SER A 80 6.44 0.74 8.48
C SER A 80 7.02 -0.58 7.96
N ALA A 81 6.21 -1.64 8.00
CA ALA A 81 6.56 -2.94 7.43
C ALA A 81 6.43 -2.96 5.90
N GLY A 82 5.62 -2.07 5.33
CA GLY A 82 5.40 -1.95 3.90
C GLY A 82 4.94 -0.54 3.49
N ILE A 83 5.10 -0.23 2.21
CA ILE A 83 4.65 1.05 1.63
C ILE A 83 4.11 0.79 0.23
N GLY A 84 2.86 1.16 0.00
CA GLY A 84 2.20 0.92 -1.29
C GLY A 84 1.34 2.09 -1.75
N HIS A 85 1.20 2.26 -3.06
CA HIS A 85 0.34 3.31 -3.60
C HIS A 85 -1.14 2.97 -3.47
N ILE A 86 -1.98 4.00 -3.33
CA ILE A 86 -3.46 3.88 -3.30
C ILE A 86 -4.14 4.37 -4.58
N SER A 87 -3.36 4.54 -5.64
CA SER A 87 -3.84 5.10 -6.91
C SER A 87 -4.54 4.05 -7.77
N LEU A 88 -5.82 4.30 -8.08
CA LEU A 88 -6.67 3.37 -8.83
C LEU A 88 -6.70 3.61 -10.34
N ASN A 89 -6.47 4.86 -10.78
CA ASN A 89 -6.63 5.24 -12.17
C ASN A 89 -5.63 6.33 -12.61
N PRO A 90 -4.32 6.09 -12.44
CA PRO A 90 -3.31 7.09 -12.76
C PRO A 90 -3.41 7.52 -14.24
N GLY A 91 -3.60 8.83 -14.45
CA GLY A 91 -3.65 9.43 -15.79
C GLY A 91 -4.95 9.21 -16.58
N ARG A 92 -5.99 8.64 -15.97
CA ARG A 92 -7.30 8.40 -16.61
C ARG A 92 -8.42 9.09 -15.83
N SER A 93 -9.39 9.67 -16.53
CA SER A 93 -10.49 10.47 -15.97
C SER A 93 -11.84 9.72 -15.88
N THR A 94 -11.85 8.39 -16.05
CA THR A 94 -13.10 7.62 -15.94
C THR A 94 -13.57 7.52 -14.50
N ALA A 95 -14.88 7.72 -14.30
CA ALA A 95 -15.55 7.54 -13.01
C ALA A 95 -15.68 6.07 -12.60
N VAL A 96 -15.48 5.13 -13.53
CA VAL A 96 -15.61 3.69 -13.27
C VAL A 96 -14.25 3.02 -13.31
N VAL A 97 -13.83 2.49 -12.16
CA VAL A 97 -12.61 1.69 -11.98
C VAL A 97 -12.95 0.22 -12.21
N ARG A 98 -12.33 -0.40 -13.22
CA ARG A 98 -12.47 -1.85 -13.52
C ARG A 98 -11.17 -2.62 -13.37
N THR A 99 -10.07 -1.89 -13.34
CA THR A 99 -8.72 -2.41 -13.17
C THR A 99 -8.01 -1.57 -12.13
N ALA A 100 -7.07 -2.16 -11.41
CA ALA A 100 -6.18 -1.45 -10.50
C ALA A 100 -4.73 -1.78 -10.87
N PRO A 101 -3.84 -0.79 -11.06
CA PRO A 101 -2.43 -1.07 -11.28
C PRO A 101 -1.84 -1.69 -10.02
N LEU A 102 -1.11 -2.81 -10.14
CA LEU A 102 -0.41 -3.42 -9.00
C LEU A 102 0.93 -2.73 -8.72
N PHE A 103 1.44 -2.00 -9.71
CA PHE A 103 2.67 -1.25 -9.60
C PHE A 103 2.53 0.12 -10.29
N LEU A 104 3.36 1.06 -9.87
CA LEU A 104 3.75 2.25 -10.64
C LEU A 104 5.22 2.13 -11.05
N THR A 105 5.66 2.92 -12.01
CA THR A 105 7.07 2.93 -12.47
C THR A 105 7.60 4.34 -12.64
N ASP A 106 8.86 4.58 -12.30
CA ASP A 106 9.58 5.78 -12.72
C ASP A 106 10.52 5.53 -13.92
N GLY A 107 10.47 4.31 -14.47
CA GLY A 107 11.35 3.83 -15.54
C GLY A 107 12.56 3.06 -15.04
N GLU A 108 12.92 3.18 -13.76
CA GLU A 108 14.07 2.50 -13.16
C GLU A 108 13.63 1.42 -12.16
N GLN A 109 12.59 1.70 -11.37
CA GLN A 109 12.05 0.78 -10.37
C GLN A 109 10.52 0.73 -10.39
N LEU A 110 9.97 -0.35 -9.81
CA LEU A 110 8.53 -0.49 -9.63
C LEU A 110 8.13 -0.22 -8.18
N TYR A 111 7.01 0.44 -8.01
CA TYR A 111 6.44 0.75 -6.71
C TYR A 111 5.15 -0.03 -6.51
N PRO A 112 5.05 -0.96 -5.54
CA PRO A 112 3.86 -1.79 -5.37
C PRO A 112 2.65 -0.99 -4.89
N ASP A 113 1.46 -1.52 -5.13
CA ASP A 113 0.22 -1.01 -4.54
C ASP A 113 0.06 -1.44 -3.07
N LEU A 114 -0.88 -0.81 -2.37
CA LEU A 114 -1.13 -1.08 -0.96
C LEU A 114 -1.58 -2.54 -0.71
N ALA A 115 -2.38 -3.11 -1.61
CA ALA A 115 -2.95 -4.43 -1.44
C ALA A 115 -1.88 -5.53 -1.60
N LEU A 116 -0.99 -5.36 -2.58
CA LEU A 116 0.12 -6.25 -2.85
C LEU A 116 1.13 -6.25 -1.70
N GLU A 117 1.41 -5.08 -1.10
CA GLU A 117 2.22 -4.99 0.12
C GLU A 117 1.55 -5.65 1.33
N ALA A 118 0.23 -5.53 1.48
CA ALA A 118 -0.50 -6.21 2.54
C ALA A 118 -0.35 -7.73 2.43
N ILE A 119 -0.49 -8.28 1.22
CA ILE A 119 -0.28 -9.72 0.95
C ILE A 119 1.17 -10.11 1.25
N ARG A 120 2.16 -9.34 0.78
CA ARG A 120 3.58 -9.60 1.05
C ARG A 120 3.86 -9.68 2.54
N VAL A 121 3.45 -8.65 3.29
CA VAL A 121 3.72 -8.55 4.73
C VAL A 121 3.01 -9.67 5.49
N ALA A 122 1.75 -9.96 5.15
CA ALA A 122 1.00 -11.04 5.78
C ALA A 122 1.64 -12.42 5.56
N GLN A 123 2.25 -12.66 4.40
CA GLN A 123 2.94 -13.92 4.08
C GLN A 123 4.41 -13.94 4.54
N GLY A 124 4.93 -12.86 5.10
CA GLY A 124 6.36 -12.74 5.42
C GLY A 124 7.27 -12.82 4.19
N ALA A 125 6.76 -12.48 3.00
CA ALA A 125 7.51 -12.54 1.77
C ALA A 125 8.48 -11.34 1.64
N SER A 126 9.63 -11.57 1.02
CA SER A 126 10.69 -10.55 0.85
C SER A 126 10.78 -9.99 -0.57
N THR A 127 10.15 -10.62 -1.55
CA THR A 127 10.41 -10.35 -2.96
C THR A 127 9.19 -10.57 -3.84
N TYR A 128 8.98 -9.65 -4.80
CA TYR A 128 8.04 -9.80 -5.91
C TYR A 128 8.75 -10.41 -7.12
N LEU A 129 8.17 -11.47 -7.70
CA LEU A 129 8.63 -12.01 -8.97
C LEU A 129 7.65 -11.62 -10.08
N ILE A 130 8.13 -10.88 -11.07
CA ILE A 130 7.28 -10.32 -12.12
C ILE A 130 7.67 -10.95 -13.46
N ALA A 131 6.71 -11.59 -14.10
CA ALA A 131 6.90 -12.23 -15.38
C ALA A 131 6.60 -11.26 -16.52
N GLY A 132 7.60 -11.00 -17.35
CA GLY A 132 7.47 -10.31 -18.62
C GLY A 132 7.18 -11.26 -19.78
N ALA A 133 6.70 -10.73 -20.90
CA ALA A 133 6.56 -11.52 -22.12
C ALA A 133 7.95 -11.90 -22.69
N PRO A 134 8.16 -13.15 -23.16
CA PRO A 134 9.49 -13.61 -23.58
C PRO A 134 10.18 -12.79 -24.68
N ASP A 135 9.42 -12.22 -25.62
CA ASP A 135 9.96 -11.55 -26.81
C ASP A 135 9.53 -10.08 -26.92
N ARG A 136 9.02 -9.49 -25.82
CA ARG A 136 8.51 -8.12 -25.84
C ARG A 136 8.69 -7.42 -24.50
N GLN A 137 9.52 -6.38 -24.50
CA GLN A 137 9.68 -5.48 -23.36
C GLN A 137 8.41 -4.69 -23.06
N GLY A 138 8.26 -4.26 -21.81
CA GLY A 138 7.14 -3.43 -21.38
C GLY A 138 5.79 -4.15 -21.39
N ILE A 139 5.79 -5.49 -21.40
CA ILE A 139 4.58 -6.29 -21.19
C ILE A 139 4.75 -7.14 -19.94
N MET A 140 3.85 -6.92 -18.98
CA MET A 140 3.67 -7.78 -17.81
C MET A 140 2.65 -8.88 -18.10
N THR A 141 2.83 -10.05 -17.51
CA THR A 141 1.91 -11.20 -17.68
C THR A 141 1.41 -11.73 -16.34
N SER A 142 2.26 -11.76 -15.33
CA SER A 142 1.87 -12.14 -13.97
C SER A 142 2.82 -11.55 -12.92
N VAL A 143 2.31 -11.48 -11.69
CA VAL A 143 3.05 -11.07 -10.50
C VAL A 143 2.92 -12.20 -9.48
N LYS A 144 4.03 -12.71 -8.99
CA LYS A 144 4.08 -13.69 -7.92
C LYS A 144 4.54 -13.03 -6.61
N ILE A 145 3.79 -13.29 -5.55
CA ILE A 145 4.13 -12.91 -4.19
C ILE A 145 3.74 -14.04 -3.23
N GLY A 146 4.73 -14.56 -2.49
CA GLY A 146 4.57 -15.76 -1.68
C GLY A 146 3.87 -16.89 -2.44
N ASP A 147 2.69 -17.28 -1.96
CA ASP A 147 1.89 -18.37 -2.53
C ASP A 147 0.96 -17.92 -3.66
N PHE A 148 0.80 -16.60 -3.89
CA PHE A 148 -0.08 -16.07 -4.91
C PHE A 148 0.64 -15.87 -6.24
N VAL A 149 0.00 -16.30 -7.33
CA VAL A 149 0.36 -15.95 -8.70
C VAL A 149 -0.82 -15.18 -9.29
N ILE A 150 -0.63 -13.88 -9.49
CA ILE A 150 -1.67 -12.95 -9.88
C ILE A 150 -1.52 -12.69 -11.39
N PRO A 151 -2.48 -13.12 -12.23
CA PRO A 151 -2.50 -12.74 -13.63
C PRO A 151 -2.84 -11.26 -13.77
N VAL A 152 -2.17 -10.56 -14.69
CA VAL A 152 -2.35 -9.12 -14.90
C VAL A 152 -2.54 -8.79 -16.37
N THR A 153 -3.04 -7.59 -16.66
CA THR A 153 -3.02 -7.04 -18.02
C THR A 153 -1.58 -6.78 -18.48
N SER A 154 -1.39 -6.48 -19.77
CA SER A 154 -0.08 -6.12 -20.30
C SER A 154 0.57 -4.93 -19.59
N ALA A 155 -0.23 -4.06 -18.97
CA ALA A 155 0.19 -2.89 -18.20
C ALA A 155 0.37 -3.17 -16.70
N GLY A 156 0.29 -4.43 -16.26
CA GLY A 156 0.41 -4.80 -14.85
C GLY A 156 -0.81 -4.45 -14.00
N GLU A 157 -1.99 -4.36 -14.60
CA GLU A 157 -3.23 -4.10 -13.87
C GLU A 157 -3.95 -5.41 -13.50
N LEU A 158 -4.53 -5.46 -12.30
CA LEU A 158 -5.46 -6.49 -11.87
C LEU A 158 -6.88 -6.14 -12.31
N TRP A 159 -7.62 -7.10 -12.85
CA TRP A 159 -9.06 -6.96 -13.09
C TRP A 159 -9.84 -7.04 -11.78
N LEU A 160 -10.71 -6.05 -11.55
CA LEU A 160 -11.56 -5.99 -10.36
C LEU A 160 -12.87 -6.72 -10.63
N TYR A 161 -13.14 -7.75 -9.82
CA TYR A 161 -14.40 -8.48 -9.83
C TYR A 161 -15.25 -8.06 -8.64
N VAL A 162 -16.14 -7.10 -8.87
CA VAL A 162 -17.03 -6.58 -7.83
C VAL A 162 -18.22 -7.51 -7.65
N SER A 163 -18.45 -7.94 -6.42
CA SER A 163 -19.67 -8.66 -6.02
C SER A 163 -20.63 -7.72 -5.29
N PRO A 164 -21.93 -8.01 -5.26
CA PRO A 164 -22.88 -7.26 -4.45
C PRO A 164 -22.46 -7.14 -2.98
N ASP A 165 -22.91 -6.08 -2.35
CA ASP A 165 -22.77 -5.87 -0.92
C ASP A 165 -23.46 -7.00 -0.13
N ARG A 166 -22.81 -7.48 0.93
CA ARG A 166 -23.30 -8.58 1.78
C ARG A 166 -22.96 -8.28 3.23
N ALA A 167 -23.98 -8.14 4.07
CA ALA A 167 -23.81 -7.82 5.49
C ALA A 167 -22.89 -8.80 6.22
N GLU A 168 -22.91 -10.08 5.82
CA GLU A 168 -22.05 -11.13 6.43
C GLU A 168 -20.54 -10.90 6.25
N ARG A 169 -20.11 -9.97 5.39
CA ARG A 169 -18.68 -9.65 5.15
C ARG A 169 -18.16 -8.49 6.00
N TYR A 170 -19.01 -7.91 6.84
CA TYR A 170 -18.65 -6.77 7.67
C TYR A 170 -18.42 -7.20 9.10
N VAL A 171 -17.29 -6.78 9.66
CA VAL A 171 -16.97 -6.93 11.07
C VAL A 171 -16.94 -5.55 11.69
N SER A 172 -17.68 -5.37 12.78
CA SER A 172 -17.76 -4.10 13.51
C SER A 172 -16.40 -3.74 14.10
N ALA A 173 -15.93 -2.52 13.83
CA ALA A 173 -14.70 -2.00 14.44
C ALA A 173 -14.80 -1.95 15.98
N LYS A 174 -15.99 -1.72 16.53
CA LYS A 174 -16.23 -1.76 17.98
C LYS A 174 -15.96 -3.16 18.55
N ASP A 175 -16.30 -4.21 17.81
CA ASP A 175 -16.13 -5.59 18.27
C ASP A 175 -14.66 -6.04 18.14
N VAL A 176 -13.95 -5.54 17.13
CA VAL A 176 -12.49 -5.72 16.97
C VAL A 176 -11.72 -4.99 18.07
N LEU A 177 -12.15 -3.76 18.42
CA LEU A 177 -11.48 -2.90 19.40
C LEU A 177 -12.09 -2.99 20.81
N ALA A 178 -12.86 -4.05 21.09
CA ALA A 178 -13.54 -4.19 22.37
C ALA A 178 -12.52 -4.22 23.53
N PRO A 179 -12.76 -3.49 24.64
CA PRO A 179 -11.79 -3.42 25.76
C PRO A 179 -11.45 -4.77 26.40
N GLY A 180 -12.37 -5.74 26.32
CA GLY A 180 -12.18 -7.11 26.81
C GLY A 180 -11.45 -8.04 25.82
N GLY A 181 -11.00 -7.50 24.68
CA GLY A 181 -10.44 -8.28 23.57
C GLY A 181 -11.49 -8.76 22.56
N VAL A 182 -11.00 -9.37 21.49
CA VAL A 182 -11.81 -9.88 20.37
C VAL A 182 -12.59 -11.12 20.84
N SER A 183 -13.91 -11.13 20.67
CA SER A 183 -14.75 -12.30 20.99
C SER A 183 -14.40 -13.51 20.11
N SER A 184 -14.81 -14.72 20.51
CA SER A 184 -14.62 -15.93 19.69
C SER A 184 -15.31 -15.82 18.32
N GLU A 185 -16.47 -15.16 18.27
CA GLU A 185 -17.23 -14.96 17.05
C GLU A 185 -16.51 -13.99 16.10
N THR A 186 -16.06 -12.84 16.62
CA THR A 186 -15.31 -11.87 15.85
C THR A 186 -13.98 -12.44 15.39
N ARG A 187 -13.30 -13.23 16.23
CA ARG A 187 -12.06 -13.94 15.86
C ARG A 187 -12.31 -14.91 14.72
N ALA A 188 -13.32 -15.77 14.83
CA ALA A 188 -13.66 -16.73 13.78
C ALA A 188 -14.00 -16.06 12.44
N ALA A 189 -14.51 -14.82 12.46
CA ALA A 189 -14.83 -14.06 11.26
C ALA A 189 -13.59 -13.51 10.52
N ILE A 190 -12.44 -13.34 11.19
CA ILE A 190 -11.24 -12.68 10.62
C ILE A 190 -10.01 -13.59 10.58
N GLU A 191 -9.94 -14.61 11.43
CA GLU A 191 -8.75 -15.44 11.57
C GLU A 191 -8.41 -16.19 10.28
N GLY A 192 -7.14 -16.13 9.88
CA GLY A 192 -6.66 -16.70 8.62
C GLY A 192 -6.99 -15.87 7.37
N SER A 193 -7.71 -14.75 7.50
CA SER A 193 -7.97 -13.82 6.40
C SER A 193 -7.01 -12.65 6.44
N ILE A 194 -6.59 -12.18 5.26
CA ILE A 194 -5.96 -10.86 5.10
C ILE A 194 -7.12 -9.88 4.92
N VAL A 195 -7.40 -9.09 5.95
CA VAL A 195 -8.54 -8.15 6.05
C VAL A 195 -8.08 -6.71 5.84
#